data_AF-A0A437N9B1-F1
#
_entry.id   AF-A0A437N9B1-F1
#
_cell.length_a   1.000
_cell.length_b   1.000
_cell.length_c   1.000
_cell.angle_alpha   90.00
_cell.angle_beta   90.00
_cell.angle_gamma   90.00
#
_symmetry.space_group_name_H-M   'P 1'
#
loop_
_entity.id
_entity.type
_entity.pdbx_description
1 polymer ?
#
loop_
_entity_poly.entity_id
_entity_poly.type
_entity_poly.pdbx_seq_one_letter_code
_entity_poly.pdbx_strand_id
1 'polypeptide(L)'
;MGAAFCGIAGVAFVGPQALIAQVEGERGIAPVVATNDIEIGGIEVEGTGRTGEEAKMNAWREAYKKAWEAAHGPALDAGTIESLVAGVVVESEEIGPHRYRGKLVVAFDRGRAAQYGAGSGGVKLRSAPMLVIPVLYSGGVGQVFEIRGPWQKVWAEYRTGASAIDYVRASGAGGESLLITAGQPGRRSRVWWRGILDQFSASDVLIPVARLERQWPGGPVQGTFTARYGPDNRVIGSFTLQAKDEDGLPAMLAQALARMDQLYTDALAKGLLHPDPTLSVDHPSIDPGLASVIERGRAAEAAALAAESAAVSAAEVAPVAEAPRIEAKPLVPTQSITIQFASPDARAVDLALAAVRGTAGVGEAATTSIAIGGTSVMRAQFGGAPDVLAAALRAKGWQVSVAGGTLRIRK
;
A
#
# COMPACT_ATOMS: atom_id res chain seq x y z
N MET A 1 -62.47 47.95 -16.93
CA MET A 1 -61.83 46.70 -17.37
C MET A 1 -60.33 46.94 -17.30
N GLY A 2 -59.59 46.23 -16.45
CA GLY A 2 -58.13 46.42 -16.26
C GLY A 2 -57.72 46.15 -14.81
N ALA A 3 -57.38 44.91 -14.49
CA ALA A 3 -57.14 44.40 -13.15
C ALA A 3 -55.74 44.78 -12.60
N ALA A 4 -55.70 45.15 -11.32
CA ALA A 4 -54.49 45.29 -10.52
C ALA A 4 -54.13 43.96 -9.86
N PHE A 5 -52.86 43.55 -9.90
CA PHE A 5 -52.34 42.44 -9.10
C PHE A 5 -51.09 42.88 -8.33
N CYS A 6 -51.21 42.82 -6.99
CA CYS A 6 -50.15 43.05 -6.03
C CYS A 6 -49.06 41.97 -6.14
N GLY A 7 -47.80 42.40 -6.17
CA GLY A 7 -46.63 41.51 -6.06
C GLY A 7 -46.31 41.19 -4.61
N ILE A 8 -46.16 39.90 -4.30
CA ILE A 8 -45.51 39.39 -3.09
C ILE A 8 -44.18 38.78 -3.54
N ALA A 9 -43.07 39.39 -3.14
CA ALA A 9 -41.73 38.88 -3.35
C ALA A 9 -41.41 37.80 -2.31
N GLY A 10 -41.34 36.54 -2.74
CA GLY A 10 -40.78 35.45 -1.94
C GLY A 10 -39.26 35.40 -2.12
N VAL A 11 -38.50 35.78 -1.08
CA VAL A 11 -37.06 35.51 -1.01
C VAL A 11 -36.88 34.03 -0.68
N ALA A 12 -36.50 33.23 -1.67
CA ALA A 12 -36.11 31.85 -1.47
C ALA A 12 -34.69 31.79 -0.86
N PHE A 13 -34.61 31.34 0.40
CA PHE A 13 -33.36 30.99 1.06
C PHE A 13 -32.76 29.76 0.35
N VAL A 14 -31.72 29.95 -0.44
CA VAL A 14 -30.91 28.85 -0.98
C VAL A 14 -29.98 28.38 0.14
N GLY A 15 -30.28 27.20 0.70
CA GLY A 15 -29.42 26.53 1.68
C GLY A 15 -28.09 26.07 1.07
N PRO A 16 -27.14 25.57 1.90
CA PRO A 16 -25.82 25.14 1.47
C PRO A 16 -25.93 23.81 0.72
N GLN A 17 -26.46 23.84 -0.49
CA GLN A 17 -26.28 22.77 -1.44
C GLN A 17 -24.78 22.70 -1.70
N ALA A 18 -24.17 21.62 -1.22
CA ALA A 18 -22.82 21.26 -1.57
C ALA A 18 -22.65 21.47 -3.07
N LEU A 19 -21.70 22.31 -3.46
CA LEU A 19 -21.23 22.41 -4.83
C LEU A 19 -20.55 21.07 -5.16
N ILE A 20 -21.35 20.04 -5.42
CA ILE A 20 -20.90 18.87 -6.16
C ILE A 20 -20.71 19.41 -7.57
N ALA A 21 -19.49 19.85 -7.86
CA ALA A 21 -19.08 20.15 -9.22
C ALA A 21 -19.43 18.91 -10.06
N GLN A 22 -20.40 19.07 -10.96
CA GLN A 22 -20.89 18.03 -11.85
C GLN A 22 -19.79 17.76 -12.90
N VAL A 23 -18.75 17.02 -12.49
CA VAL A 23 -17.75 16.45 -13.39
C VAL A 23 -18.37 15.17 -13.97
N GLU A 24 -19.39 15.33 -14.82
CA GLU A 24 -20.04 14.21 -15.49
C GLU A 24 -19.20 13.74 -16.68
N GLY A 25 -18.82 12.46 -16.67
CA GLY A 25 -18.13 11.74 -17.73
C GLY A 25 -17.42 10.48 -17.21
N GLU A 26 -17.31 9.43 -18.04
CA GLU A 26 -16.50 8.24 -17.72
C GLU A 26 -15.00 8.60 -17.76
N ARG A 27 -14.49 9.15 -16.65
CA ARG A 27 -13.08 9.48 -16.44
C ARG A 27 -12.42 8.45 -15.56
N GLY A 28 -11.11 8.27 -15.74
CA GLY A 28 -10.37 7.35 -14.89
C GLY A 28 -10.68 5.88 -15.16
N ILE A 29 -9.76 5.02 -14.73
CA ILE A 29 -9.82 3.56 -14.75
C ILE A 29 -9.23 3.18 -13.41
N ALA A 30 -10.06 2.63 -12.53
CA ALA A 30 -9.62 2.23 -11.21
C ALA A 30 -8.55 1.13 -11.36
N PRO A 31 -7.40 1.25 -10.67
CA PRO A 31 -6.40 0.20 -10.66
C PRO A 31 -7.01 -1.08 -10.09
N VAL A 32 -6.67 -2.23 -10.68
CA VAL A 32 -6.95 -3.50 -10.02
C VAL A 32 -6.13 -3.55 -8.74
N VAL A 33 -6.81 -3.93 -7.64
CA VAL A 33 -6.16 -4.20 -6.36
C VAL A 33 -5.16 -5.32 -6.61
N ALA A 34 -3.89 -4.96 -6.66
CA ALA A 34 -2.82 -5.93 -6.64
C ALA A 34 -2.79 -6.46 -5.21
N THR A 35 -3.25 -7.69 -5.00
CA THR A 35 -2.83 -8.41 -3.80
C THR A 35 -1.30 -8.40 -3.82
N ASN A 36 -0.67 -8.11 -2.68
CA ASN A 36 0.80 -8.02 -2.58
C ASN A 36 1.50 -9.38 -2.73
N ASP A 37 0.83 -10.38 -3.30
CA ASP A 37 1.31 -11.73 -3.48
C ASP A 37 2.44 -11.77 -4.50
N ILE A 38 3.37 -12.69 -4.29
CA ILE A 38 4.47 -12.95 -5.22
C ILE A 38 3.91 -13.82 -6.34
N GLU A 39 3.70 -13.22 -7.50
CA GLU A 39 3.17 -13.93 -8.66
C GLU A 39 4.29 -14.26 -9.64
N ILE A 40 4.41 -15.55 -9.95
CA ILE A 40 5.36 -16.05 -10.95
C ILE A 40 4.56 -16.68 -12.08
N GLY A 41 4.58 -16.02 -13.24
CA GLY A 41 3.90 -16.46 -14.45
C GLY A 41 4.80 -17.27 -15.38
N GLY A 42 4.19 -17.85 -16.41
CA GLY A 42 4.93 -18.54 -17.46
C GLY A 42 5.46 -19.92 -17.08
N ILE A 43 4.94 -20.55 -16.02
CA ILE A 43 5.41 -21.85 -15.56
C ILE A 43 4.78 -22.95 -16.41
N GLU A 44 5.59 -23.53 -17.30
CA GLU A 44 5.20 -24.69 -18.10
C GLU A 44 5.38 -25.98 -17.29
N VAL A 45 4.28 -26.73 -17.17
CA VAL A 45 4.25 -28.00 -16.46
C VAL A 45 3.64 -29.11 -17.27
N GLU A 46 4.15 -30.30 -17.00
CA GLU A 46 3.66 -31.56 -17.50
C GLU A 46 3.60 -32.52 -16.33
N GLY A 47 2.51 -33.26 -16.21
CA GLY A 47 2.37 -34.29 -15.18
C GLY A 47 1.75 -35.54 -15.76
N THR A 48 2.11 -36.69 -15.18
CA THR A 48 1.54 -37.99 -15.51
C THR A 48 0.95 -38.62 -14.26
N GLY A 49 -0.10 -39.42 -14.44
CA GLY A 49 -0.81 -40.10 -13.34
C GLY A 49 -1.68 -41.24 -13.83
N ARG A 50 -2.20 -42.05 -12.91
CA ARG A 50 -3.14 -43.14 -13.25
C ARG A 50 -4.50 -42.59 -13.65
N THR A 51 -4.79 -41.33 -13.34
CA THR A 51 -5.95 -40.57 -13.83
C THR A 51 -5.53 -39.16 -14.26
N GLY A 52 -6.37 -38.48 -15.03
CA GLY A 52 -6.14 -37.08 -15.41
C GLY A 52 -6.08 -36.14 -14.21
N GLU A 53 -6.86 -36.41 -13.15
CA GLU A 53 -6.80 -35.64 -11.90
C GLU A 53 -5.49 -35.87 -11.14
N GLU A 54 -5.01 -37.11 -11.05
CA GLU A 54 -3.73 -37.40 -10.43
C GLU A 54 -2.58 -36.75 -11.22
N ALA A 55 -2.64 -36.81 -12.55
CA ALA A 55 -1.68 -36.14 -13.43
C ALA A 55 -1.67 -34.62 -13.21
N LYS A 56 -2.85 -34.00 -13.05
CA LYS A 56 -2.99 -32.57 -12.73
C LYS A 56 -2.35 -32.22 -11.38
N MET A 57 -2.65 -33.00 -10.33
CA MET A 57 -2.10 -32.77 -8.99
C MET A 57 -0.57 -32.87 -8.97
N ASN A 58 -0.01 -33.83 -9.71
CA ASN A 58 1.44 -34.00 -9.85
C ASN A 58 2.06 -32.81 -10.60
N ALA A 59 1.45 -32.38 -11.71
CA ALA A 59 1.91 -31.22 -12.47
C ALA A 59 1.88 -29.93 -11.64
N TRP A 60 0.84 -29.73 -10.83
CA TRP A 60 0.70 -28.55 -9.98
C TRP A 60 1.76 -28.53 -8.87
N ARG A 61 2.07 -29.68 -8.26
CA ARG A 61 3.18 -29.78 -7.29
C ARG A 61 4.54 -29.45 -7.92
N GLU A 62 4.77 -29.84 -9.17
CA GLU A 62 5.96 -29.40 -9.92
C GLU A 62 5.94 -27.91 -10.23
N ALA A 63 4.76 -27.36 -10.56
CA ALA A 63 4.58 -25.93 -10.84
C ALA A 63 4.97 -25.09 -9.62
N TYR A 64 4.55 -25.48 -8.42
CA TYR A 64 4.86 -24.77 -7.19
C TYR A 64 6.35 -24.75 -6.91
N LYS A 65 7.05 -25.88 -7.10
CA LYS A 65 8.51 -25.94 -6.93
C LYS A 65 9.23 -25.03 -7.92
N LYS A 66 8.90 -25.13 -9.21
CA LYS A 66 9.48 -24.28 -10.27
C LYS A 66 9.20 -22.80 -10.02
N ALA A 67 7.99 -22.46 -9.61
CA ALA A 67 7.61 -21.09 -9.28
C ALA A 67 8.38 -20.56 -8.06
N TRP A 68 8.58 -21.40 -7.04
CA TRP A 68 9.33 -21.03 -5.84
C TRP A 68 10.82 -20.81 -6.11
N GLU A 69 11.42 -21.68 -6.92
CA GLU A 69 12.80 -21.52 -7.39
C GLU A 69 12.97 -20.24 -8.23
N ALA A 70 12.01 -19.96 -9.12
CA ALA A 70 11.98 -18.73 -9.90
C ALA A 70 11.76 -17.47 -9.02
N ALA A 71 11.09 -17.62 -7.88
CA ALA A 71 10.95 -16.57 -6.85
C ALA A 71 12.20 -16.43 -5.96
N HIS A 72 13.29 -17.16 -6.24
CA HIS A 72 14.51 -17.21 -5.44
C HIS A 72 14.28 -17.55 -3.96
N GLY A 73 13.28 -18.41 -3.68
CA GLY A 73 13.05 -18.93 -2.34
C GLY A 73 14.12 -19.95 -1.92
N PRO A 74 14.38 -20.14 -0.62
CA PRO A 74 15.30 -21.19 -0.18
C PRO A 74 14.72 -22.58 -0.45
N ALA A 75 15.57 -23.60 -0.36
CA ALA A 75 15.14 -24.99 -0.45
C ALA A 75 14.15 -25.32 0.70
N LEU A 76 12.89 -25.54 0.35
CA LEU A 76 11.82 -25.96 1.25
C LEU A 76 11.23 -27.29 0.79
N ASP A 77 10.57 -28.01 1.70
CA ASP A 77 9.80 -29.19 1.31
C ASP A 77 8.54 -28.80 0.52
N ALA A 78 8.05 -29.74 -0.31
CA ALA A 78 6.95 -29.48 -1.22
C ALA A 78 5.64 -29.09 -0.50
N GLY A 79 5.40 -29.65 0.70
CA GLY A 79 4.20 -29.36 1.48
C GLY A 79 4.23 -27.96 2.06
N THR A 80 5.40 -27.50 2.52
CA THR A 80 5.59 -26.11 2.93
C THR A 80 5.40 -25.16 1.77
N ILE A 81 6.00 -25.40 0.59
CA ILE A 81 5.80 -24.54 -0.59
C ILE A 81 4.32 -24.47 -0.97
N GLU A 82 3.61 -25.61 -0.95
CA GLU A 82 2.18 -25.67 -1.24
C GLU A 82 1.36 -24.87 -0.22
N SER A 83 1.71 -24.92 1.06
CA SER A 83 1.05 -24.12 2.10
C SER A 83 1.18 -22.61 1.88
N LEU A 84 2.23 -22.16 1.17
CA LEU A 84 2.48 -20.76 0.86
C LEU A 84 1.70 -20.24 -0.36
N VAL A 85 1.13 -21.14 -1.17
CA VAL A 85 0.36 -20.77 -2.36
C VAL A 85 -0.94 -20.08 -1.91
N ALA A 86 -1.11 -18.84 -2.35
CA ALA A 86 -2.34 -18.07 -2.17
C ALA A 86 -3.36 -18.39 -3.27
N GLY A 87 -2.89 -18.68 -4.48
CA GLY A 87 -3.73 -19.06 -5.60
C GLY A 87 -2.95 -19.48 -6.85
N VAL A 88 -3.67 -20.08 -7.80
CA VAL A 88 -3.13 -20.49 -9.09
C VAL A 88 -4.05 -19.98 -10.18
N VAL A 89 -3.49 -19.28 -11.17
CA VAL A 89 -4.20 -18.87 -12.39
C VAL A 89 -3.74 -19.76 -13.53
N VAL A 90 -4.70 -20.34 -14.24
CA VAL A 90 -4.46 -21.23 -15.38
C VAL A 90 -4.50 -20.40 -16.66
N GLU A 91 -3.37 -20.28 -17.37
CA GLU A 91 -3.33 -19.61 -18.69
C GLU A 91 -3.80 -20.56 -19.80
N SER A 92 -3.32 -21.80 -19.76
CA SER A 92 -3.71 -22.86 -20.69
C SER A 92 -3.65 -24.22 -20.00
N GLU A 93 -4.61 -25.10 -20.26
CA GLU A 93 -4.69 -26.43 -19.66
C GLU A 93 -5.21 -27.45 -20.68
N GLU A 94 -4.48 -28.56 -20.82
CA GLU A 94 -4.84 -29.74 -21.59
C GLU A 94 -4.81 -30.97 -20.66
N ILE A 95 -5.96 -31.60 -20.48
CA ILE A 95 -6.12 -32.79 -19.63
C ILE A 95 -6.44 -34.00 -20.50
N GLY A 96 -5.51 -34.94 -20.55
CA GLY A 96 -5.71 -36.27 -21.12
C GLY A 96 -6.03 -37.32 -20.03
N PRO A 97 -6.29 -38.58 -20.42
CA PRO A 97 -6.66 -39.64 -19.48
C PRO A 97 -5.63 -39.93 -18.38
N HIS A 98 -4.34 -39.76 -18.69
CA HIS A 98 -3.20 -40.04 -17.80
C HIS A 98 -2.14 -38.94 -17.80
N ARG A 99 -2.43 -37.80 -18.44
CA ARG A 99 -1.44 -36.74 -18.70
C ARG A 99 -2.05 -35.36 -18.58
N TYR A 100 -1.28 -34.45 -18.03
CA TYR A 100 -1.59 -33.04 -17.89
C TYR A 100 -0.52 -32.21 -18.57
N ARG A 101 -0.90 -31.18 -19.33
CA ARG A 101 0.01 -30.13 -19.79
C ARG A 101 -0.66 -28.78 -19.58
N GLY A 102 0.08 -27.82 -19.04
CA GLY A 102 -0.46 -26.48 -18.85
C GLY A 102 0.60 -25.42 -18.62
N LYS A 103 0.15 -24.17 -18.71
CA LYS A 103 0.92 -22.98 -18.40
C LYS A 103 0.22 -22.25 -17.28
N LEU A 104 0.90 -22.09 -16.16
CA LEU A 104 0.33 -21.65 -14.89
C LEU A 104 1.03 -20.37 -14.40
N VAL A 105 0.26 -19.54 -13.71
CA VAL A 105 0.77 -18.45 -12.86
C VAL A 105 0.50 -18.86 -11.41
N VAL A 106 1.55 -18.95 -10.61
CA VAL A 106 1.45 -19.30 -9.19
C VAL A 106 1.61 -18.03 -8.36
N ALA A 107 0.65 -17.76 -7.48
CA ALA A 107 0.69 -16.66 -6.53
C ALA A 107 1.01 -17.19 -5.14
N PHE A 108 2.09 -16.69 -4.53
CA PHE A 108 2.45 -16.98 -3.15
C PHE A 108 2.05 -15.84 -2.23
N ASP A 109 1.51 -16.18 -1.07
CA ASP A 109 1.25 -15.22 0.00
C ASP A 109 2.58 -14.62 0.45
N ARG A 110 2.75 -13.32 0.23
CA ARG A 110 4.02 -12.64 0.51
C ARG A 110 4.36 -12.60 1.98
N GLY A 111 3.38 -12.42 2.86
CA GLY A 111 3.63 -12.36 4.31
C GLY A 111 4.18 -13.69 4.82
N ARG A 112 3.57 -14.78 4.36
CA ARG A 112 4.01 -16.14 4.69
C ARG A 112 5.26 -16.56 3.93
N ALA A 113 5.50 -16.10 2.71
CA ALA A 113 6.74 -16.38 1.99
C ALA A 113 7.95 -15.62 2.58
N ALA A 114 7.72 -14.39 3.07
CA ALA A 114 8.76 -13.55 3.65
C ALA A 114 9.38 -14.14 4.92
N GLN A 115 8.62 -14.88 5.73
CA GLN A 115 9.16 -15.55 6.92
C GLN A 115 10.22 -16.61 6.59
N TYR A 116 10.17 -17.15 5.37
CA TYR A 116 11.15 -18.10 4.85
C TYR A 116 12.19 -17.43 3.96
N GLY A 117 12.24 -16.10 3.87
CA GLY A 117 13.20 -15.42 3.01
C GLY A 117 12.94 -15.60 1.51
N ALA A 118 11.75 -16.04 1.11
CA ALA A 118 11.32 -15.91 -0.27
C ALA A 118 10.71 -14.54 -0.52
N GLY A 119 11.01 -13.97 -1.67
CA GLY A 119 10.77 -12.55 -1.94
C GLY A 119 11.77 -11.61 -1.27
N SER A 120 12.63 -12.06 -0.34
CA SER A 120 13.80 -11.28 0.13
C SER A 120 15.00 -11.42 -0.82
N GLY A 121 14.93 -12.34 -1.77
CA GLY A 121 15.91 -12.53 -2.85
C GLY A 121 15.68 -11.67 -4.11
N GLY A 122 14.55 -10.98 -4.26
CA GLY A 122 14.21 -10.28 -5.51
C GLY A 122 14.49 -8.77 -5.53
N VAL A 123 14.29 -8.09 -4.41
CA VAL A 123 14.49 -6.64 -4.32
C VAL A 123 14.97 -6.26 -2.92
N LYS A 124 16.30 -6.20 -2.72
CA LYS A 124 16.88 -5.68 -1.46
C LYS A 124 16.62 -4.18 -1.28
N LEU A 125 16.29 -3.47 -2.35
CA LEU A 125 16.10 -2.02 -2.38
C LEU A 125 14.75 -1.71 -3.03
N ARG A 126 13.72 -1.41 -2.21
CA ARG A 126 12.41 -0.93 -2.68
C ARG A 126 12.41 0.58 -2.74
N SER A 127 11.68 1.16 -3.69
CA SER A 127 11.48 2.61 -3.70
C SER A 127 10.54 3.02 -2.57
N ALA A 128 10.61 4.31 -2.18
CA ALA A 128 9.49 4.95 -1.50
C ALA A 128 8.23 4.94 -2.41
N PRO A 129 7.02 5.19 -1.87
CA PRO A 129 5.80 5.27 -2.68
C PRO A 129 5.92 6.34 -3.77
N MET A 130 5.73 5.96 -5.04
CA MET A 130 5.89 6.81 -6.22
C MET A 130 4.57 6.98 -6.97
N LEU A 131 4.06 8.20 -7.07
CA LEU A 131 2.85 8.51 -7.83
C LEU A 131 3.09 8.36 -9.33
N VAL A 132 2.30 7.53 -10.01
CA VAL A 132 2.38 7.34 -11.46
C VAL A 132 1.44 8.27 -12.19
N ILE A 133 1.98 9.05 -13.12
CA ILE A 133 1.23 9.92 -14.05
C ILE A 133 1.43 9.39 -15.48
N PRO A 134 0.54 8.50 -15.97
CA PRO A 134 0.69 7.89 -17.29
C PRO A 134 0.28 8.84 -18.41
N VAL A 135 1.24 9.59 -18.95
CA VAL A 135 0.98 10.55 -20.03
C VAL A 135 0.95 9.84 -21.36
N LEU A 136 -0.16 9.97 -22.09
CA LEU A 136 -0.31 9.51 -23.46
C LEU A 136 -0.38 10.70 -24.41
N TYR A 137 0.52 10.78 -25.37
CA TYR A 137 0.41 11.65 -26.53
C TYR A 137 -0.11 10.85 -27.72
N SER A 138 -1.27 11.22 -28.25
CA SER A 138 -1.85 10.65 -29.47
C SER A 138 -2.52 11.75 -30.28
N GLY A 139 -2.23 11.82 -31.57
CA GLY A 139 -2.79 12.86 -32.45
C GLY A 139 -2.41 14.29 -32.03
N GLY A 140 -1.24 14.47 -31.43
CA GLY A 140 -0.75 15.77 -30.94
C GLY A 140 -1.33 16.22 -29.60
N VAL A 141 -2.28 15.49 -29.02
CA VAL A 141 -2.91 15.82 -27.74
C VAL A 141 -2.33 14.94 -26.63
N GLY A 142 -1.95 15.57 -25.53
CA GLY A 142 -1.55 14.88 -24.29
C GLY A 142 -2.77 14.62 -23.41
N GLN A 143 -2.89 13.40 -22.90
CA GLN A 143 -3.96 12.99 -21.97
C GLN A 143 -3.39 12.08 -20.88
N VAL A 144 -4.01 12.10 -19.70
CA VAL A 144 -3.71 11.21 -18.58
C VAL A 144 -5.00 10.56 -18.07
N PHE A 145 -5.88 11.35 -17.46
CA PHE A 145 -7.12 10.90 -16.83
C PHE A 145 -8.36 11.66 -17.33
N GLU A 146 -8.18 12.68 -18.16
CA GLU A 146 -9.23 13.48 -18.75
C GLU A 146 -10.17 12.61 -19.63
N ILE A 147 -9.60 11.58 -20.25
CA ILE A 147 -10.29 10.57 -21.08
C ILE A 147 -9.65 9.21 -20.78
N ARG A 148 -10.46 8.13 -20.78
CA ARG A 148 -9.96 6.76 -20.64
C ARG A 148 -9.04 6.39 -21.81
N GLY A 149 -7.74 6.30 -21.53
CA GLY A 149 -6.72 5.99 -22.54
C GLY A 149 -6.24 4.53 -22.48
N PRO A 150 -5.73 3.97 -23.60
CA PRO A 150 -5.17 2.62 -23.61
C PRO A 150 -3.90 2.50 -22.74
N TRP A 151 -3.11 3.58 -22.62
CA TRP A 151 -1.93 3.60 -21.74
C TRP A 151 -2.31 3.58 -20.26
N GLN A 152 -3.34 4.35 -19.92
CA GLN A 152 -3.90 4.37 -18.58
C GLN A 152 -4.47 2.99 -18.19
N LYS A 153 -5.17 2.33 -19.11
CA LYS A 153 -5.73 0.99 -18.91
C LYS A 153 -4.64 -0.02 -18.53
N VAL A 154 -3.54 -0.05 -19.29
CA VAL A 154 -2.42 -0.96 -19.04
C VAL A 154 -1.76 -0.71 -17.67
N TRP A 155 -1.60 0.56 -17.26
CA TRP A 155 -1.12 0.89 -15.92
C TRP A 155 -2.11 0.51 -14.81
N ALA A 156 -3.41 0.67 -15.05
CA ALA A 156 -4.45 0.27 -14.11
C ALA A 156 -4.51 -1.26 -13.93
N GLU A 157 -4.30 -2.02 -15.01
CA GLU A 157 -4.31 -3.49 -15.03
C GLU A 157 -3.01 -4.13 -14.49
N TYR A 158 -1.93 -3.35 -14.42
CA TYR A 158 -0.62 -3.85 -14.01
C TYR A 158 -0.61 -4.40 -12.58
N ARG A 159 0.10 -5.51 -12.39
CA ARG A 159 0.33 -6.12 -11.08
C ARG A 159 1.70 -5.71 -10.57
N THR A 160 1.72 -4.83 -9.58
CA THR A 160 2.94 -4.18 -9.06
C THR A 160 3.68 -5.02 -8.01
N GLY A 161 3.12 -6.15 -7.59
CA GLY A 161 3.66 -7.01 -6.51
C GLY A 161 5.11 -7.46 -6.77
N ALA A 162 5.43 -7.77 -8.02
CA ALA A 162 6.76 -8.22 -8.45
C ALA A 162 7.79 -7.09 -8.66
N SER A 163 7.36 -5.83 -8.73
CA SER A 163 8.27 -4.70 -8.99
C SER A 163 9.03 -4.28 -7.72
N ALA A 164 10.22 -3.74 -7.93
CA ALA A 164 10.99 -3.02 -6.92
C ALA A 164 10.42 -1.65 -6.58
N ILE A 165 9.63 -1.09 -7.50
CA ILE A 165 9.03 0.23 -7.38
C ILE A 165 7.66 0.10 -6.72
N ASP A 166 7.44 0.92 -5.71
CA ASP A 166 6.14 1.05 -5.06
C ASP A 166 5.26 2.06 -5.81
N TYR A 167 4.50 1.58 -6.80
CA TYR A 167 3.67 2.43 -7.65
C TYR A 167 2.34 2.81 -6.96
N VAL A 168 2.20 4.09 -6.63
CA VAL A 168 0.92 4.70 -6.27
C VAL A 168 0.20 5.10 -7.56
N ARG A 169 -0.94 4.46 -7.84
CA ARG A 169 -1.70 4.67 -9.08
C ARG A 169 -2.99 5.40 -8.77
N ALA A 170 -3.14 6.61 -9.30
CA ALA A 170 -4.38 7.36 -9.21
C ALA A 170 -5.48 6.70 -10.07
N SER A 171 -6.72 6.76 -9.59
CA SER A 171 -7.86 6.23 -10.34
C SER A 171 -8.28 7.16 -11.47
N GLY A 172 -8.04 8.47 -11.30
CA GLY A 172 -8.55 9.50 -12.18
C GLY A 172 -10.05 9.77 -11.99
N ALA A 173 -10.68 9.20 -10.96
CA ALA A 173 -12.08 9.41 -10.64
C ALA A 173 -12.30 10.74 -9.88
N GLY A 174 -13.50 11.31 -10.01
CA GLY A 174 -13.88 12.55 -9.33
C GLY A 174 -12.91 13.71 -9.62
N GLY A 175 -12.52 14.42 -8.56
CA GLY A 175 -11.61 15.58 -8.65
C GLY A 175 -10.17 15.26 -9.03
N GLU A 176 -9.75 13.99 -8.99
CA GLU A 176 -8.36 13.59 -9.31
C GLU A 176 -8.00 13.92 -10.77
N SER A 177 -8.94 13.78 -11.70
CA SER A 177 -8.75 14.12 -13.12
C SER A 177 -8.53 15.62 -13.37
N LEU A 178 -8.92 16.49 -12.44
CA LEU A 178 -8.66 17.93 -12.51
C LEU A 178 -7.28 18.30 -11.95
N LEU A 179 -6.78 17.47 -11.03
CA LEU A 179 -5.49 17.67 -10.37
C LEU A 179 -4.36 17.05 -11.18
N ILE A 180 -4.55 15.83 -11.70
CA ILE A 180 -3.55 15.12 -12.50
C ILE A 180 -3.94 15.22 -13.97
N THR A 181 -3.27 16.14 -14.67
CA THR A 181 -3.47 16.41 -16.11
C THR A 181 -2.16 16.28 -16.87
N ALA A 182 -2.25 16.17 -18.21
CA ALA A 182 -1.07 16.09 -19.07
C ALA A 182 -0.13 17.31 -18.99
N GLY A 183 -0.61 18.44 -18.48
CA GLY A 183 0.19 19.64 -18.25
C GLY A 183 0.98 19.64 -16.93
N GLN A 184 0.63 18.78 -15.97
CA GLN A 184 1.28 18.75 -14.65
C GLN A 184 2.77 18.41 -14.68
N PRO A 185 3.24 17.44 -15.48
CA PRO A 185 4.67 17.16 -15.65
C PRO A 185 5.53 18.37 -16.03
N GLY A 186 4.95 19.41 -16.63
CA GLY A 186 5.66 20.65 -16.96
C GLY A 186 5.80 21.62 -15.79
N ARG A 187 5.03 21.43 -14.70
CA ARG A 187 5.07 22.32 -13.53
C ARG A 187 6.27 22.00 -12.66
N ARG A 188 7.02 23.03 -12.29
CA ARG A 188 8.22 22.89 -11.43
C ARG A 188 7.96 23.27 -9.97
N SER A 189 6.79 23.82 -9.65
CA SER A 189 6.46 24.32 -8.31
C SER A 189 6.43 23.17 -7.29
N ARG A 190 7.36 23.20 -6.33
CA ARG A 190 7.43 22.21 -5.24
C ARG A 190 6.23 22.27 -4.31
N VAL A 191 5.69 23.45 -4.06
CA VAL A 191 4.48 23.64 -3.24
C VAL A 191 3.28 22.95 -3.88
N TRP A 192 3.15 23.07 -5.20
CA TRP A 192 2.10 22.40 -5.96
C TRP A 192 2.26 20.88 -5.95
N TRP A 193 3.49 20.39 -6.22
CA TRP A 193 3.78 18.96 -6.17
C TRP A 193 3.56 18.36 -4.80
N ARG A 194 3.90 19.07 -3.72
CA ARG A 194 3.64 18.61 -2.35
C ARG A 194 2.15 18.40 -2.11
N GLY A 195 1.30 19.38 -2.46
CA GLY A 195 -0.14 19.24 -2.30
C GLY A 195 -0.74 18.05 -3.07
N ILE A 196 -0.21 17.75 -4.27
CA ILE A 196 -0.60 16.55 -5.02
C ILE A 196 -0.10 15.30 -4.30
N LEU A 197 1.19 15.22 -3.97
CA LEU A 197 1.79 14.02 -3.40
C LEU A 197 1.21 13.67 -2.03
N ASP A 198 0.90 14.67 -1.20
CA ASP A 198 0.22 14.49 0.09
C ASP A 198 -1.17 13.89 -0.08
N GLN A 199 -1.93 14.31 -1.11
CA GLN A 199 -3.26 13.76 -1.39
C GLN A 199 -3.22 12.28 -1.78
N PHE A 200 -2.15 11.84 -2.43
CA PHE A 200 -1.97 10.45 -2.87
C PHE A 200 -1.07 9.63 -1.94
N SER A 201 -0.61 10.20 -0.82
CA SER A 201 0.34 9.56 0.11
C SER A 201 1.60 9.04 -0.61
N ALA A 202 2.11 9.81 -1.57
CA ALA A 202 3.30 9.49 -2.35
C ALA A 202 4.50 10.34 -1.91
N SER A 203 5.70 9.79 -2.01
CA SER A 203 6.95 10.51 -1.69
C SER A 203 7.51 11.26 -2.89
N ASP A 204 7.28 10.77 -4.10
CA ASP A 204 7.69 11.44 -5.34
C ASP A 204 6.83 10.97 -6.53
N VAL A 205 7.16 11.41 -7.75
CA VAL A 205 6.37 11.19 -8.97
C VAL A 205 7.19 10.48 -10.07
N LEU A 206 6.54 9.55 -10.76
CA LEU A 206 7.00 8.92 -12.00
C LEU A 206 6.07 9.31 -13.13
N ILE A 207 6.65 9.69 -14.26
CA ILE A 207 5.92 10.23 -15.41
C ILE A 207 6.24 9.35 -16.62
N PRO A 208 5.64 8.16 -16.74
CA PRO A 208 5.81 7.30 -17.90
C PRO A 208 5.06 7.88 -19.10
N VAL A 209 5.80 8.40 -20.08
CA VAL A 209 5.26 9.01 -21.29
C VAL A 209 5.21 8.00 -22.42
N ALA A 210 4.04 7.82 -23.04
CA ALA A 210 3.85 7.10 -24.29
C ALA A 210 3.43 8.06 -25.39
N ARG A 211 4.18 8.13 -26.50
CA ARG A 211 3.80 8.86 -27.70
C ARG A 211 3.49 7.88 -28.81
N LEU A 212 2.24 7.88 -29.26
CA LEU A 212 1.75 6.99 -30.32
C LEU A 212 1.56 7.77 -31.61
N GLU A 213 2.25 7.34 -32.65
CA GLU A 213 2.19 7.90 -34.00
C GLU A 213 1.67 6.82 -34.95
N ARG A 214 0.50 7.09 -35.53
CA ARG A 214 -0.08 6.22 -36.57
C ARG A 214 0.49 6.69 -37.90
N GLN A 215 1.18 5.80 -38.61
CA GLN A 215 1.80 6.17 -39.88
C GLN A 215 0.75 6.42 -40.97
N TRP A 216 -0.36 5.68 -40.94
CA TRP A 216 -1.56 5.89 -41.75
C TRP A 216 -2.78 5.23 -41.06
N PRO A 217 -4.03 5.56 -41.45
CA PRO A 217 -5.22 4.88 -40.92
C PRO A 217 -5.14 3.36 -41.14
N GLY A 218 -5.29 2.58 -40.07
CA GLY A 218 -5.16 1.12 -40.09
C GLY A 218 -3.72 0.60 -40.27
N GLY A 219 -2.73 1.49 -40.31
CA GLY A 219 -1.31 1.16 -40.43
C GLY A 219 -0.62 0.83 -39.10
N PRO A 220 0.70 0.58 -39.15
CA PRO A 220 1.48 0.32 -37.97
C PRO A 220 1.47 1.52 -37.02
N VAL A 221 1.42 1.22 -35.73
CA VAL A 221 1.50 2.22 -34.66
C VAL A 221 2.93 2.22 -34.13
N GLN A 222 3.61 3.36 -34.28
CA GLN A 222 4.93 3.56 -33.69
C GLN A 222 4.76 4.19 -32.31
N GLY A 223 5.26 3.51 -31.28
CA GLY A 223 5.27 3.99 -29.91
C GLY A 223 6.66 4.44 -29.48
N THR A 224 6.80 5.70 -29.06
CA THR A 224 7.99 6.19 -28.36
C THR A 224 7.67 6.32 -26.88
N PHE A 225 8.41 5.59 -26.04
CA PHE A 225 8.21 5.54 -24.60
C PHE A 225 9.37 6.23 -23.90
N THR A 226 9.08 7.08 -22.93
CA THR A 226 10.09 7.81 -22.16
C THR A 226 9.77 7.71 -20.68
N ALA A 227 10.70 7.11 -19.91
CA ALA A 227 10.66 7.07 -18.47
C ALA A 227 11.16 8.40 -17.91
N ARG A 228 10.33 9.06 -17.11
CA ARG A 228 10.67 10.34 -16.49
C ARG A 228 10.33 10.32 -15.01
N TYR A 229 11.04 11.14 -14.25
CA TYR A 229 11.00 11.10 -12.80
C TYR A 229 11.13 12.50 -12.17
N GLY A 230 10.42 12.67 -11.06
CA GLY A 230 10.52 13.81 -10.17
C GLY A 230 9.78 15.06 -10.66
N PRO A 231 9.62 16.06 -9.78
CA PRO A 231 8.98 17.34 -10.08
C PRO A 231 9.73 18.17 -11.13
N ASP A 232 11.03 17.90 -11.33
CA ASP A 232 11.85 18.50 -12.39
C ASP A 232 11.69 17.80 -13.74
N ASN A 233 10.91 16.72 -13.79
CA ASN A 233 10.61 15.97 -15.00
C ASN A 233 11.88 15.46 -15.69
N ARG A 234 12.79 14.81 -14.95
CA ARG A 234 14.08 14.33 -15.47
C ARG A 234 13.88 13.07 -16.32
N VAL A 235 14.63 12.93 -17.41
CA VAL A 235 14.60 11.72 -18.24
C VAL A 235 15.50 10.65 -17.64
N ILE A 236 14.95 9.45 -17.45
CA ILE A 236 15.70 8.26 -17.05
C ILE A 236 16.16 7.49 -18.29
N GLY A 237 15.27 7.32 -19.26
CA GLY A 237 15.55 6.58 -20.48
C GLY A 237 14.38 6.62 -21.46
N SER A 238 14.64 6.17 -22.68
CA SER A 238 13.63 6.09 -23.73
C SER A 238 13.86 4.89 -24.62
N PHE A 239 12.79 4.34 -25.19
CA PHE A 239 12.84 3.29 -26.19
C PHE A 239 11.64 3.39 -27.14
N THR A 240 11.72 2.69 -28.25
CA THR A 240 10.65 2.63 -29.25
C THR A 240 10.15 1.20 -29.43
N LEU A 241 8.85 1.05 -29.66
CA LEU A 241 8.22 -0.20 -30.10
C LEU A 241 7.31 0.09 -31.29
N GLN A 242 6.97 -0.96 -32.03
CA GLN A 242 6.06 -0.86 -33.17
C GLN A 242 5.02 -1.99 -33.08
N ALA A 243 3.76 -1.65 -33.25
CA ALA A 243 2.67 -2.58 -33.49
C ALA A 243 2.39 -2.62 -35.00
N LYS A 244 2.03 -3.80 -35.52
CA LYS A 244 1.72 -3.98 -36.95
C LYS A 244 0.45 -3.23 -37.37
N ASP A 245 -0.50 -3.12 -36.45
CA ASP A 245 -1.84 -2.58 -36.62
C ASP A 245 -2.39 -2.11 -35.25
N GLU A 246 -3.63 -1.61 -35.24
CA GLU A 246 -4.31 -1.17 -34.02
C GLU A 246 -4.63 -2.35 -33.08
N ASP A 247 -4.86 -3.56 -33.62
CA ASP A 247 -5.15 -4.76 -32.83
C ASP A 247 -3.92 -5.22 -32.02
N GLY A 248 -2.71 -5.00 -32.54
CA GLY A 248 -1.46 -5.24 -31.83
C GLY A 248 -1.10 -4.19 -30.76
N LEU A 249 -1.83 -3.07 -30.69
CA LEU A 249 -1.52 -1.97 -29.77
C LEU A 249 -1.54 -2.39 -28.29
N PRO A 250 -2.54 -3.12 -27.78
CA PRO A 250 -2.58 -3.52 -26.37
C PRO A 250 -1.36 -4.39 -25.98
N ALA A 251 -0.95 -5.33 -26.84
CA ALA A 251 0.22 -6.17 -26.60
C ALA A 251 1.53 -5.35 -26.59
N MET A 252 1.65 -4.38 -27.51
CA MET A 252 2.79 -3.45 -27.53
C MET A 252 2.87 -2.62 -26.25
N LEU A 253 1.73 -2.10 -25.76
CA LEU A 253 1.69 -1.30 -24.53
C LEU A 253 2.04 -2.14 -23.30
N ALA A 254 1.57 -3.39 -23.21
CA ALA A 254 1.97 -4.30 -22.14
C ALA A 254 3.48 -4.58 -22.15
N GLN A 255 4.07 -4.80 -23.33
CA GLN A 255 5.52 -4.94 -23.48
C GLN A 255 6.26 -3.65 -23.10
N ALA A 256 5.73 -2.49 -23.48
CA ALA A 256 6.30 -1.20 -23.12
C ALA A 256 6.31 -1.01 -21.60
N LEU A 257 5.21 -1.36 -20.92
CA LEU A 257 5.11 -1.27 -19.48
C LEU A 257 6.19 -2.10 -18.78
N ALA A 258 6.39 -3.35 -19.20
CA ALA A 258 7.43 -4.22 -18.63
C ALA A 258 8.83 -3.62 -18.79
N ARG A 259 9.14 -3.02 -19.95
CA ARG A 259 10.42 -2.32 -20.18
C ARG A 259 10.55 -1.03 -19.38
N MET A 260 9.45 -0.29 -19.17
CA MET A 260 9.44 0.90 -18.32
C MET A 260 9.70 0.54 -16.86
N ASP A 261 9.09 -0.53 -16.37
CA ASP A 261 9.32 -1.04 -15.02
C ASP A 261 10.79 -1.44 -14.80
N GLN A 262 11.39 -2.11 -15.79
CA GLN A 262 12.81 -2.41 -15.78
C GLN A 262 13.67 -1.15 -15.73
N LEU A 263 13.37 -0.12 -16.54
CA LEU A 263 14.10 1.16 -16.51
C LEU A 263 14.03 1.84 -15.14
N TYR A 264 12.87 1.84 -14.50
CA TYR A 264 12.73 2.41 -13.15
C TYR A 264 13.47 1.56 -12.12
N THR A 265 13.34 0.23 -12.16
CA THR A 265 14.06 -0.66 -11.26
C THR A 265 15.58 -0.53 -11.39
N ASP A 266 16.09 -0.43 -12.61
CA ASP A 266 17.51 -0.18 -12.88
C ASP A 266 17.96 1.19 -12.36
N ALA A 267 17.12 2.23 -12.51
CA ALA A 267 17.40 3.56 -11.97
C ALA A 267 17.43 3.58 -10.44
N LEU A 268 16.56 2.81 -9.78
CA LEU A 268 16.59 2.62 -8.33
C LEU A 268 17.86 1.90 -7.89
N ALA A 269 18.23 0.80 -8.56
CA ALA A 269 19.45 0.06 -8.27
C ALA A 269 20.72 0.92 -8.41
N LYS A 270 20.70 1.88 -9.34
CA LYS A 270 21.78 2.87 -9.54
C LYS A 270 21.73 4.07 -8.58
N GLY A 271 20.74 4.13 -7.69
CA GLY A 271 20.54 5.24 -6.75
C GLY A 271 20.04 6.54 -7.39
N LEU A 272 19.52 6.49 -8.62
CA LEU A 272 18.99 7.66 -9.35
C LEU A 272 17.55 8.01 -8.95
N LEU A 273 16.80 7.03 -8.41
CA LEU A 273 15.45 7.23 -7.88
C LEU A 273 15.50 7.36 -6.35
N HIS A 274 15.47 8.59 -5.87
CA HIS A 274 15.40 8.91 -4.44
C HIS A 274 14.42 10.06 -4.25
N PRO A 275 13.49 10.04 -3.27
CA PRO A 275 12.56 11.16 -3.09
C PRO A 275 13.25 12.53 -3.04
N ASP A 276 12.69 13.54 -3.71
CA ASP A 276 13.21 14.90 -3.65
C ASP A 276 13.10 15.42 -2.20
N PRO A 277 14.21 15.77 -1.54
CA PRO A 277 14.20 16.19 -0.13
C PRO A 277 13.42 17.49 0.09
N THR A 278 13.19 18.30 -0.95
CA THR A 278 12.40 19.53 -0.86
C THR A 278 10.89 19.30 -0.82
N LEU A 279 10.46 18.07 -1.12
CA LEU A 279 9.07 17.62 -0.99
C LEU A 279 8.78 17.08 0.42
N SER A 280 9.81 16.64 1.15
CA SER A 280 9.70 16.07 2.50
C SER A 280 9.86 17.13 3.58
N VAL A 281 8.76 17.55 4.23
CA VAL A 281 8.83 18.32 5.50
C VAL A 281 8.30 17.50 6.69
N ASP A 282 7.44 16.50 6.45
CA ASP A 282 6.76 15.74 7.52
C ASP A 282 7.03 14.22 7.55
N HIS A 283 8.02 13.72 6.79
CA HIS A 283 8.52 12.35 6.94
C HIS A 283 10.03 12.38 7.19
N PRO A 284 10.50 12.17 8.44
CA PRO A 284 11.92 12.01 8.68
C PRO A 284 12.38 10.73 7.99
N SER A 285 12.99 10.85 6.81
CA SER A 285 13.91 9.83 6.35
C SER A 285 15.04 9.81 7.37
N ILE A 286 15.23 8.66 8.03
CA ILE A 286 16.27 8.51 9.04
C ILE A 286 17.60 8.79 8.34
N ASP A 287 18.30 9.84 8.78
CA ASP A 287 19.65 10.17 8.32
C ASP A 287 20.50 8.88 8.36
N PRO A 288 21.25 8.52 7.30
CA PRO A 288 22.04 7.30 7.28
C PRO A 288 23.05 7.22 8.45
N GLY A 289 23.54 8.36 8.94
CA GLY A 289 24.31 8.47 10.17
C GLY A 289 23.48 8.08 11.41
N LEU A 290 22.24 8.55 11.52
CA LEU A 290 21.32 8.20 12.61
C LEU A 290 20.89 6.72 12.54
N ALA A 291 20.67 6.17 11.34
CA ALA A 291 20.39 4.75 11.14
C ALA A 291 21.54 3.88 11.64
N SER A 292 22.79 4.27 11.34
CA SER A 292 23.99 3.57 11.85
C SER A 292 24.14 3.66 13.37
N VAL A 293 23.66 4.74 13.99
CA VAL A 293 23.68 4.90 15.45
C VAL A 293 22.59 4.05 16.10
N ILE A 294 21.40 3.99 15.50
CA ILE A 294 20.29 3.14 15.96
C ILE A 294 20.67 1.65 15.84
N GLU A 295 21.30 1.24 14.75
CA GLU A 295 21.75 -0.14 14.55
C GLU A 295 22.84 -0.54 15.55
N ARG A 296 23.81 0.35 15.80
CA ARG A 296 24.81 0.15 16.87
C ARG A 296 24.17 0.11 18.26
N GLY A 297 23.18 0.95 18.52
CA GLY A 297 22.42 0.95 19.78
C GLY A 297 21.68 -0.36 19.99
N ARG A 298 20.98 -0.86 18.97
CA ARG A 298 20.29 -2.15 19.01
C ARG A 298 21.24 -3.33 19.15
N ALA A 299 22.39 -3.30 18.50
CA ALA A 299 23.42 -4.33 18.66
C ALA A 299 24.00 -4.34 20.08
N ALA A 300 24.22 -3.17 20.68
CA ALA A 300 24.68 -3.06 22.06
C ALA A 300 23.61 -3.52 23.07
N GLU A 301 22.33 -3.18 22.83
CA GLU A 301 21.20 -3.62 23.65
C GLU A 301 20.98 -5.13 23.54
N ALA A 302 21.08 -5.71 22.33
CA ALA A 302 21.04 -7.15 22.12
C ALA A 302 22.22 -7.88 22.80
N ALA A 303 23.42 -7.29 22.77
CA ALA A 303 24.58 -7.84 23.48
C ALA A 303 24.41 -7.75 25.01
N ALA A 304 23.82 -6.66 25.51
CA ALA A 304 23.49 -6.50 26.93
C ALA A 304 22.43 -7.52 27.37
N LEU A 305 21.35 -7.70 26.60
CA LEU A 305 20.31 -8.70 26.85
C LEU A 305 20.87 -10.13 26.77
N ALA A 306 21.79 -10.42 25.86
CA ALA A 306 22.46 -11.72 25.76
C ALA A 306 23.41 -11.96 26.95
N ALA A 307 24.13 -10.93 27.41
CA ALA A 307 24.98 -11.01 28.59
C ALA A 307 24.15 -11.16 29.88
N GLU A 308 23.00 -10.49 29.97
CA GLU A 308 22.05 -10.61 31.07
C GLU A 308 21.40 -12.00 31.08
N SER A 309 21.04 -12.55 29.91
CA SER A 309 20.54 -13.93 29.77
C SER A 309 21.59 -14.97 30.15
N ALA A 310 22.87 -14.73 29.80
CA ALA A 310 23.99 -15.57 30.20
C ALA A 310 24.34 -15.44 31.69
N ALA A 311 24.13 -14.27 32.29
CA ALA A 311 24.29 -14.06 33.72
C ALA A 311 23.16 -14.70 34.53
N VAL A 312 21.93 -14.68 34.03
CA VAL A 312 20.78 -15.37 34.62
C VAL A 312 20.97 -16.89 34.55
N SER A 313 21.46 -17.43 33.42
CA SER A 313 21.77 -18.86 33.32
C SER A 313 22.97 -19.29 34.15
N ALA A 314 23.95 -18.40 34.38
CA ALA A 314 25.07 -18.63 35.30
C ALA A 314 24.66 -18.51 36.78
N ALA A 315 23.70 -17.64 37.11
CA ALA A 315 23.18 -17.45 38.47
C ALA A 315 22.25 -18.59 38.92
N GLU A 316 21.61 -19.30 38.00
CA GLU A 316 20.77 -20.47 38.30
C GLU A 316 21.59 -21.70 38.76
N VAL A 317 22.92 -21.66 38.66
CA VAL A 317 23.84 -22.75 39.10
C VAL A 317 24.55 -22.43 40.43
N ALA A 318 24.33 -21.26 41.05
CA ALA A 318 25.01 -20.87 42.28
C ALA A 318 24.06 -20.83 43.51
N PRO A 319 24.45 -21.37 44.68
CA PRO A 319 23.61 -21.35 45.87
C PRO A 319 23.50 -19.92 46.44
N VAL A 320 22.26 -19.51 46.73
CA VAL A 320 21.87 -18.16 47.17
C VAL A 320 22.40 -17.85 48.57
N ALA A 321 23.13 -16.72 48.71
CA ALA A 321 23.41 -16.06 49.97
C ALA A 321 22.80 -14.66 49.97
N GLU A 322 22.09 -14.34 51.04
CA GLU A 322 21.16 -13.21 51.18
C GLU A 322 21.88 -11.92 51.65
N ALA A 323 21.69 -10.81 50.93
CA ALA A 323 22.09 -9.45 51.35
C ALA A 323 21.25 -8.37 50.61
N PRO A 324 21.08 -7.16 51.19
CA PRO A 324 19.78 -6.48 51.27
C PRO A 324 19.40 -5.61 50.07
N ARG A 325 18.09 -5.53 49.85
CA ARG A 325 17.38 -4.79 48.79
C ARG A 325 17.34 -3.29 49.08
N ILE A 326 17.88 -2.48 48.17
CA ILE A 326 17.63 -1.03 48.11
C ILE A 326 16.30 -0.82 47.38
N GLU A 327 15.39 -0.06 47.99
CA GLU A 327 14.07 0.27 47.43
C GLU A 327 14.20 1.09 46.14
N ALA A 328 13.85 0.48 45.01
CA ALA A 328 13.57 1.18 43.77
C ALA A 328 12.14 1.74 43.81
N LYS A 329 12.02 3.05 43.59
CA LYS A 329 10.74 3.73 43.32
C LYS A 329 10.01 3.00 42.18
N PRO A 330 8.73 2.59 42.34
CA PRO A 330 8.07 1.76 41.35
C PRO A 330 7.87 2.53 40.04
N LEU A 331 8.52 2.05 38.98
CA LEU A 331 8.21 2.42 37.60
C LEU A 331 6.87 1.76 37.26
N VAL A 332 5.78 2.52 37.29
CA VAL A 332 4.46 1.97 36.99
C VAL A 332 4.43 1.60 35.50
N PRO A 333 4.25 0.31 35.13
CA PRO A 333 4.21 -0.10 33.74
C PRO A 333 3.06 0.60 33.03
N THR A 334 3.38 1.39 32.00
CA THR A 334 2.39 2.04 31.14
C THR A 334 1.98 1.05 30.07
N GLN A 335 0.68 0.78 29.96
CA GLN A 335 0.12 -0.14 28.97
C GLN A 335 -0.92 0.53 28.08
N SER A 336 -0.99 0.08 26.84
CA SER A 336 -1.98 0.57 25.87
C SER A 336 -3.30 -0.15 26.04
N ILE A 337 -4.37 0.59 26.33
CA ILE A 337 -5.72 0.06 26.53
C ILE A 337 -6.61 0.50 25.36
N THR A 338 -7.35 -0.46 24.79
CA THR A 338 -8.33 -0.18 23.73
C THR A 338 -9.69 0.13 24.35
N ILE A 339 -10.31 1.24 23.96
CA ILE A 339 -11.59 1.72 24.50
C ILE A 339 -12.59 1.89 23.35
N GLN A 340 -13.70 1.17 23.41
CA GLN A 340 -14.83 1.28 22.48
C GLN A 340 -15.93 2.15 23.08
N PHE A 341 -16.49 3.08 22.31
CA PHE A 341 -17.54 3.97 22.80
C PHE A 341 -18.60 4.24 21.73
N ALA A 342 -19.84 4.45 22.17
CA ALA A 342 -20.92 4.85 21.26
C ALA A 342 -20.74 6.32 20.85
N SER A 343 -20.78 6.59 19.55
CA SER A 343 -20.60 7.92 18.97
C SER A 343 -21.79 8.27 18.06
N PRO A 344 -22.96 8.60 18.63
CA PRO A 344 -24.13 9.00 17.84
C PRO A 344 -23.90 10.30 17.06
N ASP A 345 -23.07 11.21 17.58
CA ASP A 345 -22.68 12.47 16.94
C ASP A 345 -21.18 12.79 17.22
N ALA A 346 -20.66 13.84 16.59
CA ALA A 346 -19.28 14.30 16.79
C ALA A 346 -19.03 14.78 18.23
N ARG A 347 -20.04 15.36 18.90
CA ARG A 347 -19.93 15.84 20.27
C ARG A 347 -19.70 14.69 21.26
N ALA A 348 -20.27 13.52 21.01
CA ALA A 348 -20.06 12.33 21.80
C ALA A 348 -18.61 11.82 21.71
N VAL A 349 -17.95 12.01 20.56
CA VAL A 349 -16.52 11.70 20.38
C VAL A 349 -15.65 12.61 21.24
N ASP A 350 -15.89 13.92 21.19
CA ASP A 350 -15.14 14.89 21.98
C ASP A 350 -15.34 14.68 23.48
N LEU A 351 -16.57 14.39 23.92
CA LEU A 351 -16.88 14.11 25.32
C LEU A 351 -16.22 12.82 25.83
N ALA A 352 -16.21 11.75 25.03
CA ALA A 352 -15.55 10.51 25.40
C ALA A 352 -14.03 10.69 25.49
N LEU A 353 -13.43 11.38 24.51
CA LEU A 353 -12.00 11.63 24.47
C LEU A 353 -11.54 12.51 25.65
N ALA A 354 -12.28 13.57 25.95
CA ALA A 354 -12.01 14.44 27.09
C ALA A 354 -12.15 13.71 28.43
N ALA A 355 -13.15 12.83 28.58
CA ALA A 355 -13.34 12.05 29.79
C ALA A 355 -12.17 11.09 30.08
N VAL A 356 -11.66 10.42 29.04
CA VAL A 356 -10.52 9.51 29.14
C VAL A 356 -9.23 10.31 29.43
N ARG A 357 -8.94 11.37 28.67
CA ARG A 357 -7.75 12.23 28.91
C ARG A 357 -7.73 12.87 30.29
N GLY A 358 -8.90 13.27 30.82
CA GLY A 358 -8.98 13.87 32.14
C GLY A 358 -8.84 12.89 33.31
N THR A 359 -8.58 11.60 33.05
CA THR A 359 -8.45 10.58 34.11
C THR A 359 -7.01 10.45 34.56
N ALA A 360 -6.78 10.55 35.88
CA ALA A 360 -5.44 10.47 36.46
C ALA A 360 -4.78 9.14 36.09
N GLY A 361 -3.54 9.20 35.60
CA GLY A 361 -2.77 8.04 35.14
C GLY A 361 -2.87 7.76 33.63
N VAL A 362 -3.73 8.49 32.88
CA VAL A 362 -3.74 8.46 31.41
C VAL A 362 -2.68 9.44 30.89
N GLY A 363 -1.65 8.92 30.23
CA GLY A 363 -0.59 9.73 29.62
C GLY A 363 -0.97 10.26 28.25
N GLU A 364 -1.66 9.44 27.45
CA GLU A 364 -2.10 9.78 26.11
C GLU A 364 -3.44 9.11 25.83
N ALA A 365 -4.33 9.78 25.09
CA ALA A 365 -5.49 9.12 24.49
C ALA A 365 -5.80 9.73 23.12
N ALA A 366 -5.99 8.86 22.12
CA ALA A 366 -6.26 9.24 20.74
C ALA A 366 -7.29 8.30 20.11
N THR A 367 -8.18 8.84 19.28
CA THR A 367 -9.18 8.06 18.56
C THR A 367 -8.52 7.35 17.38
N THR A 368 -8.60 6.02 17.34
CA THR A 368 -7.99 5.20 16.29
C THR A 368 -8.97 4.88 15.16
N SER A 369 -10.28 4.92 15.44
CA SER A 369 -11.34 4.75 14.43
C SER A 369 -12.58 5.52 14.84
N ILE A 370 -13.15 6.29 13.91
CA ILE A 370 -14.35 7.10 14.11
C ILE A 370 -15.47 6.55 13.25
N ALA A 371 -16.59 6.18 13.89
CA ALA A 371 -17.81 5.76 13.22
C ALA A 371 -19.00 6.56 13.78
N ILE A 372 -19.28 7.72 13.17
CA ILE A 372 -20.42 8.56 13.57
C ILE A 372 -21.73 7.82 13.24
N GLY A 373 -22.60 7.67 14.24
CA GLY A 373 -23.79 6.81 14.17
C GLY A 373 -23.55 5.36 14.59
N GLY A 374 -22.31 5.01 15.00
CA GLY A 374 -21.92 3.66 15.43
C GLY A 374 -21.03 3.65 16.67
N THR A 375 -20.12 2.68 16.74
CA THR A 375 -19.12 2.56 17.81
C THR A 375 -17.75 3.03 17.32
N SER A 376 -17.21 4.06 17.95
CA SER A 376 -15.84 4.52 17.73
C SER A 376 -14.87 3.81 18.67
N VAL A 377 -13.59 3.79 18.29
CA VAL A 377 -12.52 3.14 19.06
C VAL A 377 -11.42 4.16 19.33
N MET A 378 -10.97 4.26 20.58
CA MET A 378 -9.83 5.05 20.99
C MET A 378 -8.80 4.18 21.72
N ARG A 379 -7.53 4.60 21.69
CA ARG A 379 -6.44 3.97 22.43
C ARG A 379 -5.94 4.95 23.48
N ALA A 380 -5.75 4.45 24.71
CA ALA A 380 -5.20 5.23 25.82
C ALA A 380 -3.95 4.55 26.41
N GLN A 381 -2.91 5.32 26.67
CA GLN A 381 -1.73 4.88 27.43
C GLN A 381 -2.00 5.12 28.91
N PHE A 382 -2.03 4.06 29.71
CA PHE A 382 -2.39 4.14 31.13
C PHE A 382 -1.34 3.47 32.02
N GLY A 383 -0.87 4.19 33.03
CA GLY A 383 0.04 3.68 34.06
C GLY A 383 -0.71 2.92 35.15
N GLY A 384 -1.16 1.70 34.86
CA GLY A 384 -1.87 0.85 35.82
C GLY A 384 -2.77 -0.20 35.16
N ALA A 385 -3.46 -1.02 35.95
CA ALA A 385 -4.39 -2.05 35.46
C ALA A 385 -5.66 -1.45 34.83
N PRO A 386 -6.27 -2.10 33.80
CA PRO A 386 -7.45 -1.56 33.11
C PRO A 386 -8.67 -1.39 34.02
N ASP A 387 -8.77 -2.19 35.09
CA ASP A 387 -9.85 -2.09 36.08
C ASP A 387 -9.82 -0.77 36.87
N VAL A 388 -8.62 -0.20 37.08
CA VAL A 388 -8.45 1.09 37.76
C VAL A 388 -8.98 2.22 36.88
N LEU A 389 -8.65 2.19 35.57
CA LEU A 389 -9.20 3.12 34.59
C LEU A 389 -10.72 2.98 34.47
N ALA A 390 -11.24 1.74 34.48
CA ALA A 390 -12.67 1.49 34.46
C ALA A 390 -13.39 2.07 35.69
N ALA A 391 -12.83 1.90 36.90
CA ALA A 391 -13.37 2.46 38.12
C ALA A 391 -13.39 3.99 38.10
N ALA A 392 -12.32 4.63 37.63
CA ALA A 392 -12.22 6.08 37.52
C ALA A 392 -13.22 6.67 36.51
N LEU A 393 -13.46 5.98 35.39
CA LEU A 393 -14.47 6.38 34.41
C LEU A 393 -15.90 6.20 34.95
N ARG A 394 -16.16 5.13 35.73
CA ARG A 394 -17.44 4.95 36.44
C ARG A 394 -17.72 6.05 37.45
N ALA A 395 -16.70 6.49 38.20
CA ALA A 395 -16.83 7.63 39.12
C ALA A 395 -17.22 8.93 38.41
N LYS A 396 -16.89 9.07 37.12
CA LYS A 396 -17.28 10.21 36.26
C LYS A 396 -18.62 10.01 35.54
N GLY A 397 -19.40 9.01 35.95
CA GLY A 397 -20.74 8.74 35.43
C GLY A 397 -20.79 7.93 34.14
N TRP A 398 -19.68 7.33 33.69
CA TRP A 398 -19.67 6.46 32.51
C TRP A 398 -20.01 5.03 32.91
N GLN A 399 -20.83 4.37 32.11
CA GLN A 399 -21.04 2.93 32.25
C GLN A 399 -19.92 2.20 31.50
N VAL A 400 -19.13 1.42 32.23
CA VAL A 400 -17.94 0.73 31.70
C VAL A 400 -18.08 -0.77 31.84
N SER A 401 -17.88 -1.51 30.75
CA SER A 401 -17.71 -2.97 30.75
C SER A 401 -16.27 -3.32 30.35
N VAL A 402 -15.64 -4.22 31.10
CA VAL A 402 -14.27 -4.68 30.87
C VAL A 402 -14.31 -6.06 30.24
N ALA A 403 -13.59 -6.26 29.14
CA ALA A 403 -13.42 -7.56 28.49
C ALA A 403 -11.93 -7.75 28.15
N GLY A 404 -11.17 -8.35 29.07
CA GLY A 404 -9.72 -8.49 28.96
C GLY A 404 -9.01 -7.13 28.84
N GLY A 405 -8.21 -6.94 27.80
CA GLY A 405 -7.50 -5.68 27.50
C GLY A 405 -8.34 -4.59 26.82
N THR A 406 -9.65 -4.81 26.65
CA THR A 406 -10.56 -3.85 26.00
C THR A 406 -11.61 -3.34 26.99
N LEU A 407 -11.82 -2.02 27.01
CA LEU A 407 -12.88 -1.34 27.73
C LEU A 407 -13.98 -0.93 26.76
N ARG A 408 -15.24 -1.11 27.12
CA ARG A 408 -16.36 -0.50 26.40
C ARG A 408 -17.07 0.48 27.32
N ILE A 409 -17.18 1.73 26.88
CA ILE A 409 -17.76 2.83 27.66
C ILE A 409 -19.01 3.36 26.94
N ARG A 410 -20.02 3.69 27.73
CA ARG A 410 -21.22 4.39 27.27
C ARG A 410 -21.60 5.45 28.29
N LYS A 411 -22.08 6.59 27.81
CA LYS A 411 -22.58 7.66 28.66
C LYS A 411 -24.06 7.46 28.93
#